data_AF-A0A927BH08-F1
#
_entry.id   AF-A0A927BH08-F1
#
_cell.length_a   1.000
_cell.length_b   1.000
_cell.length_c   1.000
_cell.angle_alpha   90.00
_cell.angle_beta   90.00
_cell.angle_gamma   90.00
#
_symmetry.space_group_name_H-M   'P 1'
#
loop_
_entity.id
_entity.type
_entity.pdbx_description
1 polymer ?
#
loop_
_entity_poly.entity_id
_entity_poly.type
_entity_poly.pdbx_seq_one_letter_code
_entity_poly.pdbx_strand_id
1 'polypeptide(L)'
;MKTSKLASCPRRLFSALMLSFLLLGCDNSATTPHESARLKQRQPASRSEGHPPDNPQQITTEEAVRLAQAKFDAYLPKICSSHDAGLDGREAFTGDFTGDGVADVAIYFVLVPKEGGNTIVGQGLTLYKNTGTGVEVMAGFEPNYLFGFNRIAEGKIVIERIAYAESDAHCCPSIREEKTLTIEGTRVY
;
A
#
# COMPACT_ATOMS: atom_id res chain seq x y z
N MET A 1 -7.39 -23.27 -1.30
CA MET A 1 -6.49 -22.23 -1.85
C MET A 1 -7.31 -20.98 -2.11
N LYS A 2 -7.05 -19.89 -1.37
CA LYS A 2 -7.66 -18.58 -1.65
C LYS A 2 -6.88 -17.96 -2.80
N THR A 3 -7.53 -17.69 -3.93
CA THR A 3 -6.97 -16.94 -5.04
C THR A 3 -6.94 -15.46 -4.64
N SER A 4 -5.75 -14.94 -4.35
CA SER A 4 -5.52 -13.50 -4.28
C SER A 4 -5.68 -12.94 -5.70
N LYS A 5 -6.70 -12.12 -5.92
CA LYS A 5 -6.81 -11.31 -7.14
C LYS A 5 -5.60 -10.38 -7.18
N LEU A 6 -4.63 -10.68 -8.04
CA LEU A 6 -3.61 -9.72 -8.43
C LEU A 6 -4.32 -8.49 -8.99
N ALA A 7 -4.07 -7.32 -8.41
CA ALA A 7 -4.47 -6.05 -9.01
C ALA A 7 -3.66 -5.90 -10.30
N SER A 8 -4.27 -6.23 -11.44
CA SER A 8 -3.62 -6.15 -12.74
C SER A 8 -3.78 -4.75 -13.31
N CYS A 9 -2.70 -4.20 -13.90
CA CYS A 9 -2.80 -2.96 -14.67
C CYS A 9 -3.85 -3.19 -15.78
N PRO A 10 -4.84 -2.31 -15.95
CA PRO A 10 -5.84 -2.48 -16.98
C PRO A 10 -5.17 -2.44 -18.36
N ARG A 11 -5.28 -3.53 -19.12
CA ARG A 11 -5.00 -3.49 -20.56
C ARG A 11 -6.01 -2.52 -21.18
N ARG A 12 -5.52 -1.46 -21.85
CA ARG A 12 -6.38 -0.53 -22.57
C ARG A 12 -7.08 -1.27 -23.72
N LEU A 13 -8.28 -1.80 -23.46
CA LEU A 13 -9.24 -2.05 -24.53
C LEU A 13 -9.93 -0.73 -24.82
N PHE A 14 -9.63 -0.14 -25.98
CA PHE A 14 -10.52 0.87 -26.56
C PHE A 14 -11.83 0.18 -26.93
N SER A 15 -12.86 0.34 -26.09
CA SER A 15 -14.23 0.01 -26.49
C SER A 15 -15.10 1.24 -26.24
N ALA A 16 -15.60 1.78 -27.34
CA ALA A 16 -16.47 2.94 -27.36
C ALA A 16 -17.94 2.53 -27.12
N LEU A 17 -18.65 3.41 -26.39
CA LEU A 17 -20.06 3.76 -26.56
C LEU A 17 -21.15 2.69 -26.29
N MET A 18 -21.95 2.88 -25.23
CA MET A 18 -23.34 3.37 -25.37
C MET A 18 -24.00 3.63 -24.00
N LEU A 19 -24.59 4.81 -23.90
CA LEU A 19 -25.38 5.33 -22.80
C LEU A 19 -26.84 4.84 -22.97
N SER A 20 -27.48 4.33 -21.93
CA SER A 20 -28.96 4.32 -21.82
C SER A 20 -29.39 4.19 -20.36
N PHE A 21 -29.91 5.31 -19.85
CA PHE A 21 -30.76 5.42 -18.66
C PHE A 21 -32.08 4.69 -18.88
N LEU A 22 -32.57 3.93 -17.89
CA LEU A 22 -33.98 3.88 -17.53
C LEU A 22 -34.14 3.56 -16.03
N LEU A 23 -35.01 4.34 -15.38
CA LEU A 23 -35.40 4.34 -13.97
C LEU A 23 -36.52 3.32 -13.69
N LEU A 24 -36.83 3.15 -12.39
CA LEU A 24 -38.03 2.58 -11.70
C LEU A 24 -37.64 1.38 -10.81
N GLY A 25 -37.96 1.30 -9.51
CA GLY A 25 -38.77 2.15 -8.62
C GLY A 25 -38.64 1.70 -7.15
N CYS A 26 -39.15 2.54 -6.24
CA CYS A 26 -39.31 2.30 -4.80
C CYS A 26 -40.41 1.24 -4.54
N ASP A 27 -40.33 0.43 -3.46
CA ASP A 27 -40.93 0.78 -2.17
C ASP A 27 -40.71 -0.28 -1.07
N ASN A 28 -40.77 0.21 0.18
CA ASN A 28 -40.52 -0.50 1.43
C ASN A 28 -41.72 -1.32 1.93
N SER A 29 -41.45 -2.35 2.75
CA SER A 29 -42.18 -2.78 3.98
C SER A 29 -41.89 -4.28 4.23
N ALA A 30 -41.78 -4.87 5.42
CA ALA A 30 -41.58 -4.49 6.82
C ALA A 30 -41.55 -5.83 7.60
N THR A 31 -40.94 -5.85 8.80
CA THR A 31 -41.24 -6.77 9.94
C THR A 31 -40.72 -8.23 9.81
N THR A 32 -40.02 -8.91 10.73
CA THR A 32 -39.38 -8.70 12.05
C THR A 32 -38.47 -9.93 12.32
N PRO A 33 -37.46 -9.82 13.21
CA PRO A 33 -36.52 -10.91 13.52
C PRO A 33 -37.08 -11.86 14.59
N HIS A 34 -36.90 -13.16 14.40
CA HIS A 34 -37.18 -14.16 15.43
C HIS A 34 -35.91 -14.51 16.21
N GLU A 35 -36.00 -14.22 17.50
CA GLU A 35 -35.13 -14.58 18.60
C GLU A 35 -34.93 -16.10 18.73
N SER A 36 -33.70 -16.54 19.04
CA SER A 36 -33.41 -17.80 19.73
C SER A 36 -32.03 -17.76 20.39
N ALA A 37 -32.04 -17.39 21.67
CA ALA A 37 -31.35 -18.05 22.78
C ALA A 37 -29.89 -18.52 22.62
N ARG A 38 -28.98 -17.69 23.14
CA ARG A 38 -28.13 -17.96 24.32
C ARG A 38 -27.69 -19.42 24.54
N LEU A 39 -26.43 -19.73 24.21
CA LEU A 39 -25.65 -20.69 24.99
C LEU A 39 -24.38 -20.06 25.53
N LYS A 40 -24.21 -20.22 26.84
CA LYS A 40 -23.28 -19.60 27.74
C LYS A 40 -22.09 -20.55 27.89
N GLN A 41 -20.89 -20.15 27.49
CA GLN A 41 -19.68 -20.85 27.90
C GLN A 41 -18.66 -19.82 28.43
N ARG A 42 -18.44 -19.92 29.74
CA ARG A 42 -17.46 -19.15 30.52
C ARG A 42 -16.11 -19.88 30.42
N GLN A 43 -15.05 -19.15 30.12
CA GLN A 43 -13.68 -19.46 30.55
C GLN A 43 -12.91 -18.15 30.82
N PRO A 44 -11.88 -18.19 31.69
CA PRO A 44 -11.64 -17.15 32.69
C PRO A 44 -10.71 -16.02 32.25
N ALA A 45 -10.83 -14.93 32.98
CA ALA A 45 -10.12 -13.66 32.84
C ALA A 45 -8.60 -13.79 33.02
N SER A 46 -7.84 -13.50 31.97
CA SER A 46 -6.49 -12.94 32.10
C SER A 46 -6.62 -11.41 32.09
N ARG A 47 -6.07 -10.82 33.15
CA ARG A 47 -6.08 -9.39 33.43
C ARG A 47 -4.97 -8.76 32.59
N SER A 48 -5.30 -8.11 31.47
CA SER A 48 -4.39 -7.16 30.84
C SER A 48 -4.49 -5.84 31.60
N GLU A 49 -3.36 -5.38 32.12
CA GLU A 49 -3.21 -4.09 32.79
C GLU A 49 -3.57 -2.96 31.82
N GLY A 50 -4.28 -1.96 32.34
CA GLY A 50 -4.90 -0.90 31.55
C GLY A 50 -3.87 0.06 30.96
N HIS A 51 -3.83 0.12 29.64
CA HIS A 51 -3.53 1.37 28.95
C HIS A 51 -4.75 2.29 29.11
N PRO A 52 -4.58 3.58 29.45
CA PRO A 52 -5.69 4.52 29.41
C PRO A 52 -6.29 4.52 27.99
N PRO A 53 -7.62 4.68 27.83
CA PRO A 53 -8.24 4.61 26.52
C PRO A 53 -7.64 5.70 25.62
N ASP A 54 -6.94 5.26 24.58
CA ASP A 54 -6.57 6.10 23.44
C ASP A 54 -7.82 6.80 22.90
N ASN A 55 -7.62 8.06 22.55
CA ASN A 55 -8.60 8.97 21.98
C ASN A 55 -9.57 8.25 21.01
N PRO A 56 -10.90 8.29 21.24
CA PRO A 56 -11.89 7.40 20.60
C PRO A 56 -12.13 7.62 19.08
N GLN A 57 -11.19 8.20 18.34
CA GLN A 57 -11.35 8.50 16.90
C GLN A 57 -10.11 8.21 16.03
N GLN A 58 -9.05 7.57 16.54
CA GLN A 58 -7.89 7.24 15.71
C GLN A 58 -8.06 5.89 14.98
N ILE A 59 -7.76 5.88 13.67
CA ILE A 59 -7.68 4.66 12.88
C ILE A 59 -6.46 3.84 13.29
N THR A 60 -6.55 2.52 13.19
CA THR A 60 -5.41 1.64 13.45
C THR A 60 -4.39 1.70 12.32
N THR A 61 -3.17 1.25 12.57
CA THR A 61 -2.12 1.11 11.55
C THR A 61 -2.58 0.20 10.39
N GLU A 62 -3.30 -0.87 10.68
CA GLU A 62 -3.84 -1.78 9.65
C GLU A 62 -4.89 -1.08 8.78
N GLU A 63 -5.73 -0.23 9.37
CA GLU A 63 -6.69 0.56 8.62
C GLU A 63 -5.99 1.63 7.77
N ALA A 64 -4.94 2.26 8.28
CA ALA A 64 -4.10 3.16 7.50
C ALA A 64 -3.46 2.44 6.29
N VAL A 65 -2.93 1.22 6.47
CA VAL A 65 -2.40 0.39 5.37
C VAL A 65 -3.49 0.08 4.34
N ARG A 66 -4.69 -0.32 4.78
CA ARG A 66 -5.82 -0.59 3.88
C ARG A 66 -6.19 0.64 3.04
N LEU A 67 -6.27 1.81 3.66
CA LEU A 67 -6.59 3.06 2.98
C LEU A 67 -5.47 3.50 2.02
N ALA A 68 -4.21 3.33 2.42
CA ALA A 68 -3.05 3.62 1.57
C ALA A 68 -3.01 2.72 0.33
N GLN A 69 -3.24 1.41 0.50
CA GLN A 69 -3.33 0.46 -0.59
C GLN A 69 -4.48 0.79 -1.56
N ALA A 70 -5.64 1.20 -1.04
CA ALA A 70 -6.76 1.62 -1.88
C ALA A 70 -6.41 2.86 -2.73
N LYS A 71 -5.68 3.83 -2.15
CA LYS A 71 -5.19 4.99 -2.91
C LYS A 71 -4.11 4.60 -3.94
N PHE A 72 -3.21 3.68 -3.58
CA PHE A 72 -2.24 3.13 -4.54
C PHE A 72 -2.95 2.45 -5.70
N ASP A 73 -3.93 1.59 -5.44
CA ASP A 73 -4.71 0.89 -6.47
C ASP A 73 -5.40 1.86 -7.44
N ALA A 74 -5.96 2.95 -6.91
CA ALA A 74 -6.58 3.99 -7.73
C ALA A 74 -5.56 4.72 -8.62
N TYR A 75 -4.30 4.85 -8.17
CA TYR A 75 -3.23 5.53 -8.91
C TYR A 75 -2.41 4.60 -9.81
N LEU A 76 -2.46 3.29 -9.57
CA LEU A 76 -1.68 2.26 -10.26
C LEU A 76 -1.77 2.35 -11.80
N PRO A 77 -2.94 2.58 -12.44
CA PRO A 77 -3.01 2.72 -13.89
C PRO A 77 -2.11 3.83 -14.45
N LYS A 78 -1.90 4.91 -13.70
CA LYS A 78 -1.02 6.01 -14.11
C LYS A 78 0.45 5.60 -14.02
N ILE A 79 0.86 4.92 -12.94
CA ILE A 79 2.20 4.34 -12.78
C ILE A 79 2.49 3.36 -13.94
N CYS A 80 1.60 2.40 -14.19
CA CYS A 80 1.78 1.44 -15.27
C CYS A 80 1.88 2.13 -16.65
N SER A 81 1.14 3.23 -16.85
CA SER A 81 1.14 3.97 -18.11
C SER A 81 2.38 4.83 -18.31
N SER A 82 3.00 5.37 -17.24
CA SER A 82 4.22 6.19 -17.36
C SER A 82 5.45 5.36 -17.68
N HIS A 83 5.45 4.07 -17.30
CA HIS A 83 6.57 3.14 -17.52
C HIS A 83 6.33 2.14 -18.66
N ASP A 84 5.15 2.19 -19.29
CA ASP A 84 4.67 1.13 -20.20
C ASP A 84 4.82 -0.29 -19.63
N ALA A 85 4.54 -0.45 -18.34
CA ALA A 85 4.85 -1.65 -17.57
C ALA A 85 3.63 -2.27 -16.88
N GLY A 86 3.82 -3.48 -16.34
CA GLY A 86 2.90 -4.16 -15.43
C GLY A 86 3.42 -4.15 -14.00
N LEU A 87 2.53 -4.22 -13.01
CA LEU A 87 2.91 -4.42 -11.61
C LEU A 87 3.33 -5.88 -11.41
N ASP A 88 4.55 -6.09 -10.93
CA ASP A 88 5.06 -7.41 -10.55
C ASP A 88 4.78 -7.71 -9.08
N GLY A 89 5.09 -6.73 -8.22
CA GLY A 89 4.94 -6.87 -6.78
C GLY A 89 4.77 -5.53 -6.08
N ARG A 90 4.17 -5.58 -4.88
CA ARG A 90 4.10 -4.47 -3.95
C ARG A 90 4.14 -4.96 -2.52
N GLU A 91 4.66 -4.12 -1.64
CA GLU A 91 4.71 -4.38 -0.20
C GLU A 91 4.48 -3.09 0.57
N ALA A 92 3.72 -3.17 1.67
CA ALA A 92 3.45 -2.03 2.53
C ALA A 92 4.31 -2.14 3.80
N PHE A 93 4.98 -1.06 4.13
CA PHE A 93 5.79 -0.91 5.33
C PHE A 93 5.22 0.22 6.17
N THR A 94 5.35 0.10 7.49
CA THR A 94 4.81 1.08 8.44
C THR A 94 5.88 1.56 9.40
N GLY A 95 5.72 2.80 9.84
CA GLY A 95 6.60 3.46 10.80
C GLY A 95 6.39 4.96 10.75
N ASP A 96 6.71 5.65 11.84
CA ASP A 96 6.59 7.11 11.93
C ASP A 96 7.77 7.78 11.20
N PHE A 97 7.54 8.22 9.96
CA PHE A 97 8.53 8.98 9.18
C PHE A 97 8.14 10.46 9.04
N THR A 98 7.00 10.87 9.60
CA THR A 98 6.61 12.29 9.70
C THR A 98 6.99 12.91 11.05
N GLY A 99 7.32 12.10 12.05
CA GLY A 99 7.73 12.52 13.38
C GLY A 99 6.58 12.98 14.28
N ASP A 100 5.34 12.59 13.97
CA ASP A 100 4.16 13.01 14.75
C ASP A 100 3.67 11.96 15.76
N GLY A 101 4.42 10.86 15.93
CA GLY A 101 4.13 9.79 16.87
C GLY A 101 3.13 8.77 16.36
N VAL A 102 2.61 8.92 15.13
CA VAL A 102 1.69 7.97 14.49
C VAL A 102 2.41 7.23 13.38
N ALA A 103 2.19 5.93 13.27
CA ALA A 103 2.79 5.15 12.19
C ALA A 103 2.19 5.54 10.83
N ASP A 104 3.05 5.97 9.91
CA ASP A 104 2.75 6.26 8.51
C ASP A 104 2.90 4.99 7.65
N VAL A 105 2.58 5.10 6.35
CA VAL A 105 2.64 3.97 5.40
C VAL A 105 3.49 4.30 4.18
N ALA A 106 4.47 3.45 3.88
CA ALA A 106 5.21 3.45 2.63
C ALA A 106 4.86 2.20 1.81
N ILE A 107 4.49 2.37 0.54
CA ILE A 107 4.24 1.24 -0.36
C ILE A 107 5.37 1.16 -1.37
N TYR A 108 6.18 0.10 -1.26
CA TYR A 108 7.17 -0.28 -2.26
C TYR A 108 6.51 -1.04 -3.39
N PHE A 109 6.92 -0.77 -4.63
CA PHE A 109 6.41 -1.46 -5.81
C PHE A 109 7.51 -1.72 -6.83
N VAL A 110 7.32 -2.79 -7.61
CA VAL A 110 8.22 -3.20 -8.70
C VAL A 110 7.38 -3.40 -9.97
N LEU A 111 7.92 -2.95 -11.09
CA LEU A 111 7.31 -3.02 -12.41
C LEU A 111 8.16 -3.85 -13.36
N VAL A 112 7.49 -4.64 -14.20
CA VAL A 112 8.09 -5.50 -15.23
C VAL A 112 7.44 -5.22 -16.60
N PRO A 113 8.05 -5.60 -17.73
CA PRO A 113 7.44 -5.44 -19.04
C PRO A 113 6.07 -6.10 -19.13
N LYS A 114 5.11 -5.45 -19.79
CA LYS A 114 3.74 -5.99 -19.97
C LYS A 114 3.70 -7.30 -20.74
N GLU A 115 4.67 -7.51 -21.62
CA GLU A 115 4.78 -8.69 -22.47
C GLU A 115 5.51 -9.86 -21.78
N GLY A 116 5.85 -9.71 -20.49
CA GLY A 116 6.54 -10.71 -19.69
C GLY A 116 8.05 -10.53 -19.65
N GLY A 117 8.71 -11.41 -18.89
CA GLY A 117 10.11 -11.29 -18.52
C GLY A 117 10.29 -10.96 -17.04
N ASN A 118 11.53 -10.97 -16.57
CA ASN A 118 11.90 -10.75 -15.17
C ASN A 118 12.77 -9.50 -14.98
N THR A 119 12.89 -8.66 -16.01
CA THR A 119 13.63 -7.40 -15.93
C THR A 119 12.79 -6.37 -15.18
N ILE A 120 13.38 -5.74 -14.16
CA ILE A 120 12.77 -4.58 -13.51
C ILE A 120 12.89 -3.39 -14.46
N VAL A 121 11.74 -2.83 -14.87
CA VAL A 121 11.68 -1.62 -15.72
C VAL A 121 11.28 -0.37 -14.94
N GLY A 122 10.85 -0.54 -13.70
CA GLY A 122 10.58 0.55 -12.77
C GLY A 122 10.37 0.02 -11.37
N GLN A 123 10.65 0.85 -10.37
CA GLN A 123 10.33 0.57 -8.98
C GLN A 123 10.29 1.88 -8.21
N GLY A 124 9.62 1.88 -7.07
CA GLY A 124 9.52 3.09 -6.28
C GLY A 124 8.85 2.89 -4.94
N LEU A 125 8.73 4.02 -4.23
CA LEU A 125 7.91 4.16 -3.04
C LEU A 125 6.79 5.16 -3.30
N THR A 126 5.59 4.88 -2.80
CA THR A 126 4.58 5.91 -2.54
C THR A 126 4.40 6.07 -1.03
N LEU A 127 4.47 7.32 -0.56
CA LEU A 127 4.46 7.65 0.85
C LEU A 127 3.10 8.24 1.24
N TYR A 128 2.53 7.72 2.32
CA TYR A 128 1.24 8.15 2.84
C TYR A 128 1.35 8.55 4.30
N LYS A 129 0.90 9.76 4.62
CA LYS A 129 0.77 10.22 5.99
C LYS A 129 -0.47 9.61 6.63
N ASN A 130 -0.36 9.08 7.84
CA ASN A 130 -1.51 8.76 8.67
C ASN A 130 -1.97 10.04 9.41
N THR A 131 -3.21 10.47 9.19
CA THR A 131 -3.76 11.68 9.82
C THR A 131 -4.53 11.40 11.11
N GLY A 132 -4.50 10.17 11.58
CA GLY A 132 -5.32 9.66 12.68
C GLY A 132 -6.76 9.35 12.26
N THR A 133 -7.33 10.00 11.25
CA THR A 133 -8.70 9.70 10.77
C THR A 133 -8.74 9.12 9.35
N GLY A 134 -7.60 9.14 8.67
CA GLY A 134 -7.44 8.66 7.30
C GLY A 134 -5.97 8.65 6.89
N VAL A 135 -5.73 8.64 5.58
CA VAL A 135 -4.38 8.78 5.03
C VAL A 135 -4.34 9.83 3.93
N GLU A 136 -3.20 10.49 3.78
CA GLU A 136 -2.94 11.50 2.75
C GLU A 136 -1.72 11.11 1.91
N VAL A 137 -1.74 11.38 0.61
CA VAL A 137 -0.57 11.13 -0.25
C VAL A 137 0.45 12.22 0.00
N MET A 138 1.67 11.84 0.39
CA MET A 138 2.75 12.79 0.64
C MET A 138 3.65 12.97 -0.58
N ALA A 139 4.25 11.87 -1.04
CA ALA A 139 5.28 11.92 -2.06
C ALA A 139 5.44 10.58 -2.78
N GLY A 140 6.10 10.61 -3.94
CA GLY A 140 6.61 9.45 -4.64
C GLY A 140 8.13 9.51 -4.72
N PHE A 141 8.76 8.34 -4.73
CA PHE A 141 10.21 8.20 -4.88
C PHE A 141 10.53 7.11 -5.90
N GLU A 142 11.04 7.51 -7.06
CA GLU A 142 11.35 6.63 -8.20
C GLU A 142 12.74 6.99 -8.73
N PRO A 143 13.82 6.55 -8.05
CA PRO A 143 15.19 6.83 -8.47
C PRO A 143 15.58 6.05 -9.73
N ASN A 144 16.62 6.51 -10.42
CA ASN A 144 17.18 5.85 -11.60
C ASN A 144 18.17 4.71 -11.26
N TYR A 145 18.07 4.11 -10.08
CA TYR A 145 18.94 3.02 -9.62
C TYR A 145 18.14 1.91 -8.95
N LEU A 146 18.76 0.73 -8.83
CA LEU A 146 18.15 -0.39 -8.13
C LEU A 146 18.15 -0.16 -6.62
N PHE A 147 17.05 -0.43 -5.91
CA PHE A 147 17.01 -0.37 -4.47
C PHE A 147 16.02 -1.36 -3.87
N GLY A 148 16.25 -1.76 -2.63
CA GLY A 148 15.27 -2.45 -1.79
C GLY A 148 14.88 -1.56 -0.62
N PHE A 149 13.62 -1.65 -0.18
CA PHE A 149 13.24 -1.08 1.10
C PHE A 149 13.93 -1.85 2.23
N ASN A 150 14.43 -1.15 3.25
CA ASN A 150 15.04 -1.78 4.42
C ASN A 150 14.17 -1.57 5.67
N ARG A 151 14.00 -0.33 6.13
CA ARG A 151 13.27 -0.02 7.37
C ARG A 151 12.79 1.43 7.45
N ILE A 152 11.85 1.68 8.36
CA ILE A 152 11.55 3.03 8.88
C ILE A 152 12.02 3.07 10.33
N ALA A 153 12.88 4.04 10.65
CA ALA A 153 13.38 4.23 12.01
C ALA A 153 13.75 5.70 12.23
N GLU A 154 13.51 6.21 13.43
CA GLU A 154 13.94 7.55 13.86
C GLU A 154 13.46 8.68 12.93
N GLY A 155 12.21 8.61 12.47
CA GLY A 155 11.65 9.62 11.56
C GLY A 155 12.17 9.53 10.12
N LYS A 156 12.86 8.45 9.75
CA LYS A 156 13.52 8.32 8.45
C LYS A 156 13.21 7.00 7.76
N ILE A 157 13.15 7.06 6.43
CA ILE A 157 13.07 5.87 5.59
C ILE A 157 14.49 5.48 5.19
N VAL A 158 14.84 4.21 5.38
CA VAL A 158 16.12 3.64 5.00
C VAL A 158 15.89 2.63 3.89
N ILE A 159 16.66 2.78 2.81
CA ILE A 159 16.68 1.87 1.67
C ILE A 159 18.09 1.31 1.48
N GLU A 160 18.20 0.23 0.73
CA GLU A 160 19.47 -0.28 0.23
C GLU A 160 19.56 -0.02 -1.27
N ARG A 161 20.48 0.84 -1.69
CA ARG A 161 20.87 0.92 -3.10
C ARG A 161 21.60 -0.36 -3.50
N ILE A 162 21.21 -0.90 -4.63
CA ILE A 162 21.70 -2.16 -5.20
C ILE A 162 22.44 -1.84 -6.50
N ALA A 163 23.64 -2.38 -6.67
CA ALA A 163 24.43 -2.20 -7.88
C ALA A 163 25.22 -3.48 -8.22
N TYR A 164 25.66 -3.56 -9.47
CA TYR A 164 26.49 -4.66 -9.96
C TYR A 164 27.97 -4.34 -9.78
N ALA A 165 28.73 -5.29 -9.25
CA ALA A 165 30.17 -5.37 -9.41
C ALA A 165 30.52 -5.91 -10.81
N GLU A 166 31.75 -5.69 -11.27
CA GLU A 166 32.21 -6.16 -12.59
C GLU A 166 32.11 -7.69 -12.73
N SER A 167 32.28 -8.42 -11.63
CA SER A 167 32.21 -9.89 -11.58
C SER A 167 30.80 -10.45 -11.45
N ASP A 168 29.77 -9.61 -11.30
CA ASP A 168 28.42 -10.09 -11.04
C ASP A 168 27.79 -10.71 -12.28
N ALA A 169 27.09 -11.82 -12.11
CA ALA A 169 26.17 -12.31 -13.12
C ALA A 169 25.00 -11.32 -13.27
N HIS A 170 24.44 -11.19 -14.47
CA HIS A 170 23.34 -10.26 -14.77
C HIS A 170 22.10 -10.38 -13.86
N CYS A 171 21.87 -11.54 -13.25
CA CYS A 171 20.76 -11.75 -12.31
C CYS A 171 21.01 -11.21 -10.90
N CYS A 172 22.27 -10.97 -10.55
CA CYS A 172 22.73 -11.20 -9.19
C CYS A 172 23.67 -10.08 -8.72
N PRO A 173 23.14 -8.85 -8.55
CA PRO A 173 23.92 -7.72 -8.06
C PRO A 173 24.37 -7.94 -6.60
N SER A 174 25.66 -7.73 -6.35
CA SER A 174 26.30 -7.98 -5.05
C SER A 174 26.59 -6.71 -4.24
N ILE A 175 26.62 -5.53 -4.86
CA ILE A 175 26.88 -4.28 -4.14
C ILE A 175 25.59 -3.81 -3.44
N ARG A 176 25.68 -3.55 -2.14
CA ARG A 176 24.62 -3.01 -1.29
C ARG A 176 25.14 -1.78 -0.55
N GLU A 177 24.39 -0.68 -0.61
CA GLU A 177 24.74 0.58 0.04
C GLU A 177 23.50 1.14 0.74
N GLU A 178 23.58 1.32 2.07
CA GLU A 178 22.48 1.92 2.82
C GLU A 178 22.32 3.41 2.45
N LYS A 179 21.08 3.84 2.21
CA LYS A 179 20.71 5.23 1.96
C LYS A 179 19.53 5.61 2.83
N THR A 180 19.61 6.80 3.40
CA THR A 180 18.50 7.39 4.15
C THR A 180 17.82 8.42 3.27
N LEU A 181 16.50 8.31 3.14
CA LEU A 181 15.69 9.24 2.39
C LEU A 181 15.29 10.42 3.27
N THR A 182 15.37 11.61 2.69
CA THR A 182 14.87 12.85 3.28
C THR A 182 13.59 13.26 2.58
N ILE A 183 12.57 13.62 3.35
CA ILE A 183 11.26 14.05 2.83
C ILE A 183 11.13 15.56 3.07
N GLU A 184 10.99 16.32 2.00
CA GLU A 184 10.75 17.77 2.06
C GLU A 184 9.56 18.13 1.18
N GLY A 185 8.43 18.44 1.84
CA GLY A 185 7.16 18.64 1.16
C GLY A 185 6.76 17.40 0.36
N THR A 186 6.69 17.53 -0.96
CA THR A 186 6.33 16.43 -1.88
C THR A 186 7.54 15.76 -2.54
N ARG A 187 8.77 16.12 -2.13
CA ARG A 187 10.01 15.60 -2.69
C ARG A 187 10.66 14.62 -1.71
N VAL A 188 11.27 13.58 -2.28
CA VAL A 188 12.08 12.59 -1.56
C VAL A 188 13.44 12.51 -2.24
N TYR A 189 14.53 12.55 -1.48
CA TYR A 189 15.90 12.47 -2.00
C TYR A 189 16.88 11.81 -1.03
#